data_AF-A0A817NIJ3-F1
#
_entry.id   AF-A0A817NIJ3-F1
#
_cell.length_a   1.000
_cell.length_b   1.000
_cell.length_c   1.000
_cell.angle_alpha   90.00
_cell.angle_beta   90.00
_cell.angle_gamma   90.00
#
_symmetry.space_group_name_H-M   'P 1'
#
loop_
_entity.id
_entity.type
_entity.pdbx_description
1 polymer ?
#
loop_
_entity_poly.entity_id
_entity_poly.type
_entity_poly.pdbx_seq_one_letter_code
_entity_poly.pdbx_strand_id
1 'polypeptide(L)'
;MSLFVACTTFATVYAISSYVFLRKPQWIHRKRRPAFIVRHIAHRGGAGESIENSLLAFDKGLANGVEMLELDCHLTKDSQAIVHHDFALNRTTDQIGFIRDTEYDRLPRISSNIELYYDSDVIISSDNNNNPENSDLLRIPLLKDVFERYPTIPINIDIKENNDELIRQVSDLIHQYRREHITYWGSFSHAICRKLTAQNPRVVRFCSLKEAAGIVMAYWVGLLPFIPLTPGAFEVPIPGIVFGKVTKNLDWKLKILFYLAERALNNASMFAHLQRRGIPVYVWILNNEQEFEYAFKQLSVTGKKMAQARTDAIVDSWNTKAKLNLTAEEEQHFKAWFHGAAERLTARRQAGKEVIAQLHAAVESNDSAKQEELLQKLREGFRKLSEGRERALDEFDKILRPEQRARIVVCAVQQAKESGRPVEHLIDSLLQTGDTN
;
A
#
# COMPACT_ATOMS: atom_id res chain seq x y z
N MET A 1 7.14 -47.19 -31.08
CA MET A 1 6.57 -47.45 -29.75
C MET A 1 7.50 -47.01 -28.62
N SER A 2 8.79 -47.34 -28.67
CA SER A 2 9.77 -47.02 -27.60
C SER A 2 9.99 -45.52 -27.35
N LEU A 3 10.06 -44.69 -28.38
CA LEU A 3 10.22 -43.24 -28.22
C LEU A 3 8.99 -42.58 -27.58
N PHE A 4 7.78 -43.01 -27.97
CA PHE A 4 6.54 -42.51 -27.39
C PHE A 4 6.44 -42.83 -25.90
N VAL A 5 6.74 -44.08 -25.51
CA VAL A 5 6.74 -44.51 -24.10
C VAL A 5 7.81 -43.77 -23.28
N ALA A 6 8.99 -43.51 -23.86
CA ALA A 6 10.03 -42.72 -23.19
C ALA A 6 9.58 -41.26 -22.98
N CYS A 7 9.00 -40.62 -24.00
CA CYS A 7 8.49 -39.25 -23.91
C CYS A 7 7.36 -39.11 -22.89
N THR A 8 6.42 -40.04 -22.86
CA THR A 8 5.31 -40.01 -21.88
C THR A 8 5.83 -40.23 -20.46
N THR A 9 6.72 -41.20 -20.26
CA THR A 9 7.34 -41.45 -18.95
C THR A 9 8.08 -40.22 -18.44
N PHE A 10 8.90 -39.58 -19.29
CA PHE A 10 9.62 -38.36 -18.93
C PHE A 10 8.67 -37.21 -18.56
N ALA A 11 7.63 -36.98 -19.37
CA ALA A 11 6.63 -35.94 -19.09
C ALA A 11 5.88 -36.19 -17.78
N THR A 12 5.52 -37.45 -17.48
CA THR A 12 4.87 -37.83 -16.23
C THR A 12 5.78 -37.61 -15.03
N VAL A 13 7.03 -38.08 -15.09
CA VAL A 13 8.01 -37.88 -14.01
C VAL A 13 8.28 -36.39 -13.80
N TYR A 14 8.41 -35.62 -14.87
CA TYR A 14 8.57 -34.17 -14.82
C TYR A 14 7.39 -33.49 -14.12
N ALA A 15 6.15 -33.79 -14.55
CA ALA A 15 4.94 -33.18 -13.99
C ALA A 15 4.79 -33.51 -12.50
N ILE A 16 5.02 -34.77 -12.11
CA ILE A 16 4.98 -35.20 -10.70
C ILE A 16 6.06 -34.48 -9.89
N SER A 17 7.30 -34.48 -10.37
CA SER A 17 8.43 -33.85 -9.68
C SER A 17 8.20 -32.35 -9.51
N SER A 18 7.80 -31.67 -10.59
CA SER A 18 7.45 -30.25 -10.58
C SER A 18 6.37 -29.96 -9.53
N TYR A 19 5.27 -30.71 -9.53
CA TYR A 19 4.19 -30.54 -8.56
C TYR A 19 4.64 -30.78 -7.10
N VAL A 20 5.43 -31.83 -6.86
CA VAL A 20 5.94 -32.17 -5.52
C VAL A 20 6.88 -31.06 -5.01
N PHE A 21 7.87 -30.67 -5.80
CA PHE A 21 8.84 -29.65 -5.40
C PHE A 21 8.25 -28.23 -5.36
N LEU A 22 7.18 -27.96 -6.12
CA LEU A 22 6.42 -26.73 -6.00
C LEU A 22 5.80 -26.60 -4.59
N ARG A 23 5.30 -27.70 -4.03
CA ARG A 23 4.71 -27.73 -2.68
C ARG A 23 5.74 -27.92 -1.56
N LYS A 24 6.88 -28.54 -1.85
CA LYS A 24 7.96 -28.84 -0.90
C LYS A 24 9.32 -28.32 -1.39
N PRO A 25 9.47 -27.01 -1.67
CA PRO A 25 10.73 -26.48 -2.20
C PRO A 25 11.92 -26.69 -1.27
N GLN A 26 11.68 -26.83 0.04
CA GLN A 26 12.72 -27.07 1.03
C GLN A 26 13.50 -28.38 0.86
N TRP A 27 13.02 -29.30 0.01
CA TRP A 27 13.76 -30.53 -0.31
C TRP A 27 14.95 -30.27 -1.22
N ILE A 28 14.94 -29.18 -1.99
CA ILE A 28 15.98 -28.85 -2.97
C ILE A 28 16.51 -27.41 -2.82
N HIS A 29 15.86 -26.56 -2.03
CA HIS A 29 16.30 -25.20 -1.72
C HIS A 29 16.39 -24.98 -0.22
N ARG A 30 17.42 -24.27 0.23
CA ARG A 30 17.46 -23.74 1.60
C ARG A 30 16.48 -22.57 1.74
N LYS A 31 15.59 -22.64 2.73
CA LYS A 31 14.66 -21.54 3.03
C LYS A 31 15.44 -20.30 3.46
N ARG A 32 15.17 -19.17 2.80
CA ARG A 32 15.69 -17.85 3.17
C ARG A 32 15.04 -17.33 4.45
N ARG A 33 15.78 -16.53 5.20
CA ARG A 33 15.29 -15.84 6.40
C ARG A 33 15.49 -14.35 6.16
N PRO A 34 14.48 -13.63 5.66
CA PRO A 34 14.58 -12.19 5.54
C PRO A 34 14.74 -11.58 6.93
N ALA A 35 15.49 -10.47 7.04
CA ALA A 35 15.74 -9.80 8.31
C ALA A 35 14.43 -9.31 8.96
N PHE A 36 13.47 -8.92 8.13
CA PHE A 36 12.13 -8.52 8.53
C PHE A 36 11.11 -8.89 7.45
N ILE A 37 9.85 -8.96 7.84
CA ILE A 37 8.70 -9.08 6.93
C ILE A 37 7.68 -8.06 7.41
N VAL A 38 7.29 -7.17 6.52
CA VAL A 38 6.24 -6.18 6.78
C VAL A 38 4.93 -6.59 6.13
N ARG A 39 3.87 -5.91 6.50
CA ARG A 39 2.51 -6.21 6.04
C ARG A 39 1.92 -5.07 5.24
N HIS A 40 2.17 -3.85 5.70
CA HIS A 40 1.74 -2.64 5.03
C HIS A 40 2.96 -1.82 4.66
N ILE A 41 3.05 -1.52 3.37
CA ILE A 41 4.07 -0.66 2.80
C ILE A 41 3.35 0.59 2.29
N ALA A 42 3.74 1.77 2.78
CA ALA A 42 3.19 3.02 2.31
C ALA A 42 3.82 3.37 0.95
N HIS A 43 3.13 3.06 -0.13
CA HIS A 43 3.59 3.37 -1.48
C HIS A 43 3.72 4.90 -1.65
N ARG A 44 4.94 5.37 -1.92
CA ARG A 44 5.37 6.77 -1.91
C ARG A 44 5.01 7.50 -0.62
N GLY A 45 5.03 6.79 0.51
CA GLY A 45 4.59 7.31 1.79
C GLY A 45 3.08 7.40 1.99
N GLY A 46 2.26 6.90 1.07
CA GLY A 46 0.80 6.94 1.15
C GLY A 46 0.19 7.94 0.17
N ALA A 47 0.52 7.81 -1.11
CA ALA A 47 0.08 8.73 -2.17
C ALA A 47 -1.46 8.93 -2.26
N GLY A 48 -2.27 7.97 -1.81
CA GLY A 48 -3.73 8.10 -1.76
C GLY A 48 -4.27 8.80 -0.52
N GLU A 49 -3.42 9.10 0.47
CA GLU A 49 -3.79 9.67 1.77
C GLU A 49 -3.12 11.01 2.06
N SER A 50 -2.00 11.31 1.40
CA SER A 50 -1.23 12.54 1.56
C SER A 50 -0.36 12.81 0.32
N ILE A 51 0.33 13.95 0.33
CA ILE A 51 1.25 14.39 -0.74
C ILE A 51 2.41 13.41 -0.87
N GLU A 52 2.46 12.64 -1.96
CA GLU A 52 3.44 11.56 -2.18
C GLU A 52 4.91 12.01 -2.01
N ASN A 53 5.77 11.07 -1.57
CA ASN A 53 7.23 11.27 -1.41
C ASN A 53 7.64 12.47 -0.54
N SER A 54 6.74 12.96 0.30
CA SER A 54 6.99 14.04 1.26
C SER A 54 7.19 13.49 2.68
N LEU A 55 7.86 14.26 3.54
CA LEU A 55 7.94 13.90 4.98
C LEU A 55 6.55 13.88 5.61
N LEU A 56 5.63 14.73 5.15
CA LEU A 56 4.24 14.77 5.59
C LEU A 56 3.52 13.45 5.32
N ALA A 57 3.68 12.86 4.12
CA ALA A 57 3.10 11.56 3.81
C ALA A 57 3.70 10.46 4.67
N PHE A 58 5.03 10.44 4.81
CA PHE A 58 5.71 9.46 5.65
C PHE A 58 5.23 9.49 7.11
N ASP A 59 5.11 10.68 7.72
CA ASP A 59 4.58 10.81 9.08
C ASP A 59 3.13 10.29 9.17
N LYS A 60 2.27 10.67 8.22
CA LYS A 60 0.86 10.24 8.19
C LYS A 60 0.72 8.74 8.01
N GLY A 61 1.48 8.14 7.09
CA GLY A 61 1.50 6.70 6.86
C GLY A 61 1.92 5.93 8.12
N LEU A 62 2.98 6.39 8.81
CA LEU A 62 3.42 5.78 10.06
C LEU A 62 2.38 5.93 11.18
N ALA A 63 1.74 7.09 11.30
CA ALA A 63 0.62 7.29 12.23
C ALA A 63 -0.57 6.35 11.94
N ASN A 64 -0.76 5.97 10.67
CA ASN A 64 -1.78 5.01 10.23
C ASN A 64 -1.37 3.54 10.40
N GLY A 65 -0.15 3.28 10.91
CA GLY A 65 0.32 1.94 11.27
C GLY A 65 0.98 1.17 10.13
N VAL A 66 1.49 1.85 9.10
CA VAL A 66 2.36 1.20 8.11
C VAL A 66 3.69 0.80 8.74
N GLU A 67 4.27 -0.30 8.28
CA GLU A 67 5.49 -0.87 8.87
C GLU A 67 6.74 -0.61 8.02
N MET A 68 6.55 -0.17 6.77
CA MET A 68 7.62 0.17 5.83
C MET A 68 7.17 1.34 4.97
N LEU A 69 8.11 2.24 4.66
CA LEU A 69 7.90 3.31 3.70
C LEU A 69 8.48 2.87 2.36
N GLU A 70 7.73 3.05 1.27
CA GLU A 70 8.28 2.97 -0.07
C GLU A 70 8.44 4.37 -0.64
N LEU A 71 9.55 4.59 -1.35
CA LEU A 71 9.93 5.88 -1.90
C LEU A 71 10.76 5.72 -3.17
N ASP A 72 10.82 6.81 -3.92
CA ASP A 72 11.46 6.84 -5.24
C ASP A 72 12.66 7.78 -5.24
N CYS A 73 13.78 7.40 -5.85
CA CYS A 73 14.99 8.22 -5.87
C CYS A 73 15.41 8.67 -7.27
N HIS A 74 15.81 9.95 -7.36
CA HIS A 74 16.50 10.58 -8.51
C HIS A 74 17.73 11.35 -8.02
N LEU A 75 18.57 11.77 -8.98
CA LEU A 75 19.74 12.59 -8.73
C LEU A 75 19.56 14.01 -9.26
N THR A 76 19.88 15.01 -8.45
CA THR A 76 19.95 16.41 -8.88
C THR A 76 21.20 16.68 -9.71
N LYS A 77 21.27 17.86 -10.33
CA LYS A 77 22.44 18.31 -11.11
C LYS A 77 23.73 18.34 -10.27
N ASP A 78 23.62 18.71 -9.01
CA ASP A 78 24.71 18.76 -8.02
C ASP A 78 24.90 17.43 -7.26
N SER A 79 24.43 16.32 -7.85
CA SER A 79 24.66 14.95 -7.36
C SER A 79 24.10 14.65 -5.97
N GLN A 80 22.97 15.27 -5.62
CA GLN A 80 22.23 14.96 -4.39
C GLN A 80 21.15 13.91 -4.67
N ALA A 81 21.12 12.83 -3.90
CA ALA A 81 20.06 11.83 -3.97
C ALA A 81 18.80 12.37 -3.26
N ILE A 82 17.74 12.59 -4.04
CA ILE A 82 16.47 13.12 -3.56
C ILE A 82 15.35 12.08 -3.65
N VAL A 83 14.27 12.33 -2.92
CA VAL A 83 13.07 11.50 -2.90
C VAL A 83 11.96 12.13 -3.74
N HIS A 84 11.70 11.57 -4.91
CA HIS A 84 10.70 12.04 -5.87
C HIS A 84 10.35 10.95 -6.89
N HIS A 85 9.10 10.84 -7.33
CA HIS A 85 8.71 9.79 -8.27
C HIS A 85 9.10 10.10 -9.72
N ASP A 86 8.65 11.25 -10.23
CA ASP A 86 8.83 11.61 -11.63
C ASP A 86 10.22 12.18 -11.87
N PHE A 87 10.75 12.01 -13.07
CA PHE A 87 12.00 12.65 -13.49
C PHE A 87 11.82 14.16 -13.77
N ALA A 88 10.57 14.59 -13.94
CA ALA A 88 10.17 15.96 -14.20
C ALA A 88 9.40 16.56 -13.00
N LEU A 89 9.47 17.88 -12.86
CA LEU A 89 8.90 18.61 -11.71
C LEU A 89 7.41 18.95 -11.87
N ASN A 90 6.88 18.87 -13.09
CA ASN A 90 5.64 19.54 -13.50
C ASN A 90 4.35 18.96 -12.92
N ARG A 91 4.29 17.68 -12.51
CA ARG A 91 3.05 17.09 -11.96
C ARG A 91 2.84 17.48 -10.49
N THR A 92 3.93 17.57 -9.74
CA THR A 92 3.92 17.67 -8.28
C THR A 92 4.36 19.03 -7.77
N THR A 93 4.79 19.93 -8.66
CA THR A 93 5.29 21.26 -8.31
C THR A 93 4.72 22.30 -9.28
N ASP A 94 4.95 23.58 -8.97
CA ASP A 94 4.58 24.71 -9.83
C ASP A 94 5.61 25.01 -10.93
N GLN A 95 6.68 24.22 -11.04
CA GLN A 95 7.76 24.43 -12.00
C GLN A 95 7.80 23.39 -13.13
N ILE A 96 8.19 23.85 -14.32
CA ILE A 96 8.49 22.99 -15.46
C ILE A 96 10.00 22.79 -15.53
N GLY A 97 10.43 21.54 -15.61
CA GLY A 97 11.84 21.19 -15.73
C GLY A 97 12.10 19.75 -15.32
N PHE A 98 13.38 19.36 -15.38
CA PHE A 98 13.86 18.05 -14.97
C PHE A 98 14.71 18.17 -13.71
N ILE A 99 14.59 17.16 -12.84
CA ILE A 99 15.39 17.08 -11.60
C ILE A 99 16.88 17.08 -11.91
N ARG A 100 17.31 16.28 -12.89
CA ARG A 100 18.72 16.14 -13.29
C ARG A 100 19.38 17.44 -13.77
N ASP A 101 18.57 18.42 -14.16
CA ASP A 101 19.02 19.71 -14.70
C ASP A 101 18.97 20.83 -13.64
N THR A 102 18.54 20.51 -12.41
CA THR A 102 18.30 21.48 -11.33
C THR A 102 19.19 21.16 -10.12
N GLU A 103 19.80 22.17 -9.51
CA GLU A 103 20.56 22.05 -8.25
C GLU A 103 19.60 21.92 -7.06
N TYR A 104 19.97 21.18 -6.01
CA TYR A 104 19.06 20.87 -4.91
C TYR A 104 18.50 22.11 -4.20
N ASP A 105 19.32 23.16 -4.03
CA ASP A 105 18.92 24.42 -3.40
C ASP A 105 17.91 25.22 -4.22
N ARG A 106 17.80 24.93 -5.53
CA ARG A 106 16.84 25.54 -6.46
C ARG A 106 15.58 24.72 -6.69
N LEU A 107 15.51 23.49 -6.16
CA LEU A 107 14.31 22.67 -6.30
C LEU A 107 13.11 23.35 -5.62
N PRO A 108 11.94 23.37 -6.26
CA PRO A 108 10.72 23.87 -5.64
C PRO A 108 10.27 22.96 -4.49
N ARG A 109 9.32 23.48 -3.72
CA ARG A 109 8.53 22.64 -2.81
C ARG A 109 7.49 21.87 -3.61
N ILE A 110 7.05 20.74 -3.08
CA ILE A 110 5.92 20.00 -3.60
C ILE A 110 4.66 20.84 -3.37
N SER A 111 3.82 20.96 -4.39
CA SER A 111 2.55 21.67 -4.32
C SER A 111 1.64 21.04 -3.27
N SER A 112 0.87 21.86 -2.57
CA SER A 112 -0.11 21.38 -1.60
C SER A 112 -1.32 20.67 -2.23
N ASN A 113 -1.46 20.75 -3.55
CA ASN A 113 -2.42 20.00 -4.35
C ASN A 113 -1.66 19.35 -5.51
N ILE A 114 -1.78 18.03 -5.65
CA ILE A 114 -1.12 17.28 -6.72
C ILE A 114 -2.09 16.28 -7.34
N GLU A 115 -1.88 16.01 -8.63
CA GLU A 115 -2.57 14.92 -9.32
C GLU A 115 -2.03 13.57 -8.84
N LEU A 116 -2.94 12.64 -8.56
CA LEU A 116 -2.58 11.27 -8.18
C LEU A 116 -2.03 10.53 -9.41
N TYR A 117 -0.86 9.93 -9.29
CA TYR A 117 -0.13 9.44 -10.47
C TYR A 117 -0.84 8.32 -11.27
N TYR A 118 -1.67 7.50 -10.62
CA TYR A 118 -2.45 6.43 -11.26
C TYR A 118 -3.88 6.86 -11.59
N ASP A 119 -4.26 8.06 -11.19
CA ASP A 119 -5.58 8.62 -11.40
C ASP A 119 -5.50 10.15 -11.50
N SER A 120 -5.21 10.65 -12.71
CA SER A 120 -5.10 12.10 -12.97
C SER A 120 -6.37 12.90 -12.70
N ASP A 121 -7.51 12.22 -12.56
CA ASP A 121 -8.80 12.87 -12.25
C ASP A 121 -8.95 13.11 -10.74
N VAL A 122 -8.04 12.57 -9.93
CA VAL A 122 -8.03 12.71 -8.47
C VAL A 122 -6.93 13.67 -8.05
N ILE A 123 -7.33 14.75 -7.38
CA ILE A 123 -6.43 15.69 -6.72
C ILE A 123 -6.29 15.30 -5.25
N ILE A 124 -5.06 15.15 -4.79
CA ILE A 124 -4.72 14.98 -3.39
C ILE A 124 -4.27 16.33 -2.84
N SER A 125 -4.92 16.75 -1.75
CA SER A 125 -4.62 18.01 -1.08
C SER A 125 -3.99 17.72 0.28
N SER A 126 -3.00 18.53 0.67
CA SER A 126 -2.52 18.53 2.05
C SER A 126 -3.62 19.12 2.94
N ASP A 127 -4.01 18.41 4.01
CA ASP A 127 -5.13 18.79 4.89
C ASP A 127 -4.95 20.15 5.61
N ASN A 128 -3.82 20.84 5.42
CA ASN A 128 -3.42 22.02 6.20
C ASN A 128 -2.72 23.08 5.33
N ASN A 129 -3.42 23.65 4.35
CA ASN A 129 -2.91 24.77 3.53
C ASN A 129 -2.50 26.03 4.32
N ASN A 130 -2.82 26.11 5.62
CA ASN A 130 -2.64 27.30 6.44
C ASN A 130 -1.67 27.15 7.64
N ASN A 131 -0.95 26.02 7.80
CA ASN A 131 0.06 25.91 8.85
C ASN A 131 1.48 26.12 8.29
N PRO A 132 2.19 27.22 8.66
CA PRO A 132 3.57 27.49 8.25
C PRO A 132 4.55 26.35 8.57
N GLU A 133 4.29 25.60 9.63
CA GLU A 133 5.12 24.47 10.08
C GLU A 133 5.14 23.30 9.09
N ASN A 134 4.12 23.17 8.23
CA ASN A 134 4.08 22.12 7.21
C ASN A 134 4.89 22.48 5.96
N SER A 135 5.33 23.72 5.81
CA SER A 135 6.03 24.13 4.57
C SER A 135 7.31 23.31 4.37
N ASP A 136 8.05 23.03 5.44
CA ASP A 136 9.27 22.22 5.39
C ASP A 136 9.01 20.73 5.17
N LEU A 137 7.83 20.23 5.56
CA LEU A 137 7.43 18.85 5.29
C LEU A 137 7.10 18.61 3.81
N LEU A 138 6.80 19.67 3.06
CA LEU A 138 6.55 19.66 1.60
C LEU A 138 7.78 19.99 0.76
N ARG A 139 8.94 20.22 1.38
CA ARG A 139 10.20 20.27 0.61
C ARG A 139 10.48 18.90 0.01
N ILE A 140 10.99 18.85 -1.23
CA ILE A 140 11.50 17.61 -1.82
C ILE A 140 12.62 17.07 -0.92
N PRO A 141 12.44 15.91 -0.24
CA PRO A 141 13.39 15.45 0.75
C PRO A 141 14.70 14.97 0.11
N LEU A 142 15.83 15.21 0.78
CA LEU A 142 17.02 14.39 0.51
C LEU A 142 16.81 13.01 1.12
N LEU A 143 17.38 11.97 0.50
CA LEU A 143 17.32 10.62 1.07
C LEU A 143 17.98 10.57 2.46
N LYS A 144 19.04 11.36 2.68
CA LYS A 144 19.71 11.47 3.98
C LYS A 144 18.75 11.97 5.08
N ASP A 145 17.91 12.95 4.76
CA ASP A 145 16.97 13.56 5.72
C ASP A 145 15.90 12.53 6.12
N VAL A 146 15.47 11.68 5.17
CA VAL A 146 14.58 10.55 5.44
C VAL A 146 15.24 9.53 6.36
N PHE A 147 16.52 9.19 6.13
CA PHE A 147 17.26 8.25 7.00
C PHE A 147 17.49 8.79 8.41
N GLU A 148 17.73 10.10 8.55
CA GLU A 148 17.88 10.78 9.84
C GLU A 148 16.57 10.81 10.61
N ARG A 149 15.46 11.13 9.94
CA ARG A 149 14.14 11.20 10.58
C ARG A 149 13.59 9.84 10.97
N TYR A 150 13.84 8.80 10.17
CA TYR A 150 13.28 7.46 10.36
C TYR A 150 14.36 6.38 10.54
N PRO A 151 15.20 6.46 11.60
CA PRO A 151 16.40 5.63 11.75
C PRO A 151 16.12 4.13 11.93
N THR A 152 14.91 3.77 12.38
CA THR A 152 14.53 2.37 12.68
C THR A 152 13.44 1.82 11.76
N ILE A 153 12.81 2.67 10.94
CA ILE A 153 11.72 2.27 10.06
C ILE A 153 12.29 1.61 8.80
N PRO A 154 11.83 0.41 8.41
CA PRO A 154 12.20 -0.18 7.13
C PRO A 154 11.85 0.71 5.93
N ILE A 155 12.73 0.77 4.93
CA ILE A 155 12.51 1.59 3.71
C ILE A 155 12.70 0.73 2.45
N ASN A 156 11.78 0.86 1.50
CA ASN A 156 11.85 0.30 0.16
C ASN A 156 12.19 1.41 -0.83
N ILE A 157 13.31 1.31 -1.54
CA ILE A 157 13.83 2.37 -2.42
C ILE A 157 13.72 1.94 -3.88
N ASP A 158 12.88 2.61 -4.67
CA ASP A 158 12.87 2.47 -6.13
C ASP A 158 13.87 3.43 -6.78
N ILE A 159 14.88 2.89 -7.47
CA ILE A 159 15.87 3.64 -8.23
C ILE A 159 15.31 3.85 -9.65
N LYS A 160 14.93 5.10 -9.93
CA LYS A 160 14.19 5.45 -11.16
C LYS A 160 15.07 5.65 -12.39
N GLU A 161 16.34 5.96 -12.20
CA GLU A 161 17.26 6.27 -13.30
C GLU A 161 18.47 5.33 -13.33
N ASN A 162 18.93 5.01 -14.54
CA ASN A 162 20.11 4.18 -14.75
C ASN A 162 21.39 5.02 -14.66
N ASN A 163 21.68 5.49 -13.45
CA ASN A 163 22.78 6.40 -13.15
C ASN A 163 23.70 5.79 -12.10
N ASP A 164 24.98 5.58 -12.44
CA ASP A 164 25.95 4.95 -11.53
C ASP A 164 26.26 5.83 -10.30
N GLU A 165 26.21 7.15 -10.47
CA GLU A 165 26.41 8.08 -9.37
C GLU A 165 25.24 8.05 -8.39
N LEU A 166 23.99 7.99 -8.86
CA LEU A 166 22.83 7.80 -7.98
C LEU A 166 22.93 6.49 -7.20
N ILE A 167 23.24 5.39 -7.88
CA ILE A 167 23.38 4.08 -7.26
C ILE A 167 24.46 4.09 -6.17
N ARG A 168 25.60 4.73 -6.46
CA ARG A 168 26.70 4.91 -5.51
C ARG A 168 26.27 5.75 -4.31
N GLN A 169 25.68 6.92 -4.53
CA GLN A 169 25.21 7.83 -3.48
C GLN A 169 24.19 7.17 -2.56
N VAL A 170 23.19 6.47 -3.12
CA VAL A 170 22.20 5.74 -2.32
C VAL A 170 22.87 4.62 -1.53
N SER A 171 23.78 3.85 -2.14
CA SER A 171 24.53 2.80 -1.43
C SER A 171 25.38 3.35 -0.29
N ASP A 172 26.06 4.47 -0.51
CA ASP A 172 26.93 5.11 0.48
C ASP A 172 26.08 5.63 1.65
N LEU A 173 24.93 6.23 1.40
CA LEU A 173 23.96 6.61 2.44
C LEU A 173 23.45 5.39 3.21
N ILE A 174 23.05 4.30 2.53
CA ILE A 174 22.60 3.08 3.23
C ILE A 174 23.70 2.56 4.17
N HIS A 175 24.97 2.57 3.71
CA HIS A 175 26.10 2.13 4.50
C HIS A 175 26.42 3.07 5.67
N GLN A 176 26.47 4.38 5.40
CA GLN A 176 26.75 5.42 6.39
C GLN A 176 25.77 5.36 7.57
N TYR A 177 24.48 5.18 7.28
CA TYR A 177 23.43 5.07 8.30
C TYR A 177 23.24 3.62 8.81
N ARG A 178 24.05 2.65 8.35
CA ARG A 178 24.05 1.22 8.76
C ARG A 178 22.72 0.51 8.55
N ARG A 179 22.05 0.77 7.42
CA ARG A 179 20.68 0.35 7.15
C ARG A 179 20.55 -0.85 6.22
N GLU A 180 21.65 -1.53 5.85
CA GLU A 180 21.62 -2.65 4.90
C GLU A 180 20.65 -3.78 5.32
N HIS A 181 20.41 -3.93 6.62
CA HIS A 181 19.54 -4.94 7.21
C HIS A 181 18.06 -4.55 7.28
N ILE A 182 17.72 -3.26 7.09
CA ILE A 182 16.35 -2.71 7.15
C ILE A 182 15.94 -1.97 5.87
N THR A 183 16.75 -2.04 4.82
CA THR A 183 16.47 -1.38 3.53
C THR A 183 16.32 -2.41 2.43
N TYR A 184 15.25 -2.26 1.65
CA TYR A 184 15.12 -2.85 0.33
C TYR A 184 15.40 -1.79 -0.73
N TRP A 185 15.94 -2.22 -1.87
CA TRP A 185 16.07 -1.35 -3.04
C TRP A 185 15.84 -2.11 -4.34
N GLY A 186 15.56 -1.41 -5.42
CA GLY A 186 15.34 -2.08 -6.70
C GLY A 186 14.97 -1.12 -7.80
N SER A 187 14.50 -1.68 -8.90
CA SER A 187 13.98 -0.94 -10.05
C SER A 187 13.23 -1.89 -10.96
N PHE A 188 12.29 -1.36 -11.74
CA PHE A 188 11.70 -2.11 -12.87
C PHE A 188 12.77 -2.52 -13.90
N SER A 189 13.84 -1.73 -14.03
CA SER A 189 14.93 -1.97 -14.97
C SER A 189 15.86 -3.09 -14.50
N HIS A 190 15.97 -4.15 -15.31
CA HIS A 190 16.90 -5.24 -15.05
C HIS A 190 18.37 -4.79 -15.06
N ALA A 191 18.71 -3.80 -15.90
CA ALA A 191 20.07 -3.25 -15.96
C ALA A 191 20.44 -2.56 -14.64
N ILE A 192 19.50 -1.79 -14.07
CA ILE A 192 19.69 -1.14 -12.77
C ILE A 192 19.83 -2.19 -11.67
N CYS A 193 18.93 -3.18 -11.58
CA CYS A 193 19.03 -4.23 -10.56
C CYS A 193 20.35 -5.02 -10.57
N ARG A 194 20.96 -5.20 -11.75
CA ARG A 194 22.31 -5.79 -11.87
C ARG A 194 23.38 -4.90 -11.25
N LYS A 195 23.33 -3.59 -11.54
CA LYS A 195 24.24 -2.59 -10.95
C LYS A 195 24.07 -2.50 -9.44
N LEU A 196 22.84 -2.48 -8.94
CA LEU A 196 22.53 -2.51 -7.50
C LEU A 196 23.18 -3.74 -6.82
N THR A 197 22.99 -4.93 -7.39
CA THR A 197 23.58 -6.16 -6.84
C THR A 197 25.11 -6.10 -6.82
N ALA A 198 25.73 -5.52 -7.85
CA ALA A 198 27.19 -5.35 -7.92
C ALA A 198 27.70 -4.30 -6.93
N GLN A 199 26.96 -3.20 -6.74
CA GLN A 199 27.33 -2.10 -5.85
C GLN A 199 27.25 -2.51 -4.38
N ASN A 200 26.14 -3.10 -3.95
CA ASN A 200 25.96 -3.51 -2.56
C ASN A 200 25.13 -4.79 -2.45
N PRO A 201 25.77 -5.97 -2.43
CA PRO A 201 25.08 -7.25 -2.34
C PRO A 201 24.47 -7.54 -0.95
N ARG A 202 24.73 -6.69 0.07
CA ARG A 202 24.15 -6.86 1.42
C ARG A 202 22.73 -6.31 1.51
N VAL A 203 22.38 -5.35 0.66
CA VAL A 203 21.03 -4.78 0.60
C VAL A 203 20.12 -5.73 -0.18
N VAL A 204 19.01 -6.10 0.45
CA VAL A 204 18.01 -6.95 -0.21
C VAL A 204 17.39 -6.18 -1.37
N ARG A 205 17.24 -6.84 -2.52
CA ARG A 205 16.53 -6.25 -3.66
C ARG A 205 15.20 -6.92 -3.96
N PHE A 206 14.27 -6.11 -4.44
CA PHE A 206 13.09 -6.63 -5.13
C PHE A 206 13.39 -6.97 -6.60
N CYS A 207 12.44 -7.66 -7.24
CA CYS A 207 12.60 -8.14 -8.62
C CYS A 207 12.39 -7.03 -9.65
N SER A 208 13.24 -7.02 -10.68
CA SER A 208 12.96 -6.27 -11.91
C SER A 208 11.81 -6.89 -12.71
N LEU A 209 11.24 -6.15 -13.66
CA LEU A 209 10.15 -6.64 -14.51
C LEU A 209 10.54 -7.91 -15.27
N LYS A 210 11.79 -7.97 -15.79
CA LYS A 210 12.32 -9.15 -16.49
C LYS A 210 12.40 -10.38 -15.59
N GLU A 211 12.81 -10.19 -14.34
CA GLU A 211 12.90 -11.30 -13.37
C GLU A 211 11.52 -11.75 -12.92
N ALA A 212 10.60 -10.82 -12.68
CA ALA A 212 9.21 -11.14 -12.36
C ALA A 212 8.55 -11.95 -13.48
N ALA A 213 8.69 -11.50 -14.73
CA ALA A 213 8.22 -12.23 -15.90
C ALA A 213 8.87 -13.62 -16.02
N GLY A 214 10.19 -13.73 -15.76
CA GLY A 214 10.90 -15.00 -15.73
C GLY A 214 10.36 -15.99 -14.70
N ILE A 215 10.04 -15.51 -13.49
CA ILE A 215 9.44 -16.31 -12.42
C ILE A 215 8.04 -16.80 -12.83
N VAL A 216 7.22 -15.92 -13.38
CA VAL A 216 5.87 -16.26 -13.88
C VAL A 216 5.96 -17.30 -14.99
N MET A 217 6.81 -17.09 -15.99
CA MET A 217 7.00 -18.07 -17.07
C MET A 217 7.47 -19.42 -16.52
N ALA A 218 8.47 -19.42 -15.64
CA ALA A 218 8.97 -20.63 -15.00
C ALA A 218 7.89 -21.36 -14.20
N TYR A 219 6.97 -20.64 -13.55
CA TYR A 219 5.84 -21.24 -12.86
C TYR A 219 4.92 -21.99 -13.84
N TRP A 220 4.52 -21.33 -14.92
CA TRP A 220 3.57 -21.88 -15.89
C TRP A 220 4.11 -23.08 -16.69
N VAL A 221 5.42 -23.11 -16.95
CA VAL A 221 6.05 -24.28 -17.61
C VAL A 221 6.45 -25.37 -16.62
N GLY A 222 6.31 -25.15 -15.30
CA GLY A 222 6.67 -26.12 -14.26
C GLY A 222 8.15 -26.13 -13.85
N LEU A 223 8.95 -25.15 -14.29
CA LEU A 223 10.37 -25.04 -13.98
C LEU A 223 10.68 -24.27 -12.68
N LEU A 224 9.74 -23.47 -12.16
CA LEU A 224 9.94 -22.65 -10.96
C LEU A 224 10.54 -23.41 -9.76
N PRO A 225 10.13 -24.66 -9.47
CA PRO A 225 10.70 -25.42 -8.36
C PRO A 225 12.19 -25.71 -8.52
N PHE A 226 12.69 -25.82 -9.74
CA PHE A 226 14.06 -26.28 -10.02
C PHE A 226 15.06 -25.14 -10.16
N ILE A 227 14.60 -23.90 -10.33
CA ILE A 227 15.49 -22.76 -10.56
C ILE A 227 15.86 -22.05 -9.23
N PRO A 228 17.13 -21.64 -9.06
CA PRO A 228 17.50 -20.68 -8.03
C PRO A 228 16.87 -19.32 -8.34
N LEU A 229 16.45 -18.60 -7.32
CA LEU A 229 15.87 -17.27 -7.46
C LEU A 229 16.82 -16.23 -6.92
N THR A 230 17.14 -15.21 -7.70
CA THR A 230 18.08 -14.16 -7.28
C THR A 230 17.43 -13.09 -6.40
N PRO A 231 16.23 -12.54 -6.72
CA PRO A 231 15.61 -11.47 -5.92
C PRO A 231 15.36 -11.88 -4.46
N GLY A 232 15.51 -10.93 -3.54
CA GLY A 232 15.28 -11.16 -2.11
C GLY A 232 13.83 -10.89 -1.69
N ALA A 233 13.09 -10.06 -2.45
CA ALA A 233 11.66 -9.88 -2.36
C ALA A 233 11.01 -9.96 -3.76
N PHE A 234 9.75 -10.38 -3.82
CA PHE A 234 8.96 -10.43 -5.05
C PHE A 234 7.85 -9.39 -4.95
N GLU A 235 7.98 -8.32 -5.73
CA GLU A 235 7.08 -7.17 -5.70
C GLU A 235 6.44 -7.02 -7.06
N VAL A 236 5.11 -7.12 -7.11
CA VAL A 236 4.39 -7.10 -8.39
C VAL A 236 3.14 -6.23 -8.34
N PRO A 237 2.83 -5.56 -9.46
CA PRO A 237 1.57 -4.87 -9.59
C PRO A 237 0.39 -5.85 -9.72
N ILE A 238 -0.83 -5.43 -9.37
CA ILE A 238 -2.07 -6.03 -9.89
C ILE A 238 -2.48 -5.29 -11.17
N PRO A 239 -2.32 -5.88 -12.36
CA PRO A 239 -2.54 -5.19 -13.63
C PRO A 239 -3.95 -4.60 -13.76
N GLY A 240 -5.00 -5.28 -13.33
CA GLY A 240 -6.37 -4.77 -13.38
C GLY A 240 -6.60 -3.51 -12.56
N ILE A 241 -5.84 -3.32 -11.47
CA ILE A 241 -5.88 -2.09 -10.66
C ILE A 241 -5.06 -1.00 -11.36
N VAL A 242 -3.82 -1.30 -11.75
CA VAL A 242 -2.89 -0.32 -12.34
C VAL A 242 -3.37 0.17 -13.70
N PHE A 243 -3.93 -0.70 -14.53
CA PHE A 243 -4.38 -0.40 -15.89
C PHE A 243 -5.90 -0.34 -16.01
N GLY A 244 -6.63 -0.32 -14.89
CA GLY A 244 -8.10 -0.37 -14.87
C GLY A 244 -8.75 0.67 -15.80
N LYS A 245 -8.29 1.92 -15.76
CA LYS A 245 -8.78 2.98 -16.66
C LYS A 245 -8.43 2.76 -18.12
N VAL A 246 -7.18 2.36 -18.42
CA VAL A 246 -6.71 2.07 -19.78
C VAL A 246 -7.52 0.92 -20.38
N THR A 247 -7.81 -0.11 -19.57
CA THR A 247 -8.54 -1.31 -20.02
C THR A 247 -10.03 -1.08 -20.25
N LYS A 248 -10.65 -0.03 -19.69
CA LYS A 248 -12.09 0.27 -19.88
C LYS A 248 -12.47 0.42 -21.35
N ASN A 249 -11.61 1.11 -22.13
CA ASN A 249 -11.86 1.42 -23.54
C ASN A 249 -11.25 0.41 -24.52
N LEU A 250 -10.65 -0.67 -24.02
CA LEU A 250 -10.07 -1.72 -24.87
C LEU A 250 -11.15 -2.64 -25.45
N ASP A 251 -10.86 -3.16 -26.64
CA ASP A 251 -11.62 -4.24 -27.26
C ASP A 251 -11.68 -5.47 -26.34
N TRP A 252 -12.75 -6.26 -26.45
CA TRP A 252 -13.02 -7.40 -25.57
C TRP A 252 -11.92 -8.47 -25.64
N LYS A 253 -11.26 -8.64 -26.79
CA LYS A 253 -10.12 -9.58 -26.93
C LYS A 253 -8.93 -9.16 -26.07
N LEU A 254 -8.63 -7.86 -26.06
CA LEU A 254 -7.57 -7.30 -25.23
C LEU A 254 -7.95 -7.38 -23.75
N LYS A 255 -9.21 -7.15 -23.39
CA LYS A 255 -9.70 -7.36 -22.02
C LYS A 255 -9.50 -8.80 -21.54
N ILE A 256 -9.79 -9.79 -22.38
CA ILE A 256 -9.50 -11.21 -22.07
C ILE A 256 -7.99 -11.44 -21.90
N LEU A 257 -7.17 -10.88 -22.78
CA LEU A 257 -5.71 -11.02 -22.67
C LEU A 257 -5.18 -10.42 -21.36
N PHE A 258 -5.65 -9.22 -20.98
CA PHE A 258 -5.32 -8.59 -19.70
C PHE A 258 -5.79 -9.43 -18.51
N TYR A 259 -7.01 -9.95 -18.54
CA TYR A 259 -7.53 -10.86 -17.51
C TYR A 259 -6.67 -12.12 -17.36
N LEU A 260 -6.28 -12.75 -18.47
CA LEU A 260 -5.40 -13.92 -18.45
C LEU A 260 -4.00 -13.58 -17.95
N ALA A 261 -3.43 -12.44 -18.36
CA ALA A 261 -2.14 -11.96 -17.92
C ALA A 261 -2.13 -11.66 -16.41
N GLU A 262 -3.20 -11.04 -15.89
CA GLU A 262 -3.38 -10.81 -14.46
C GLU A 262 -3.45 -12.13 -13.69
N ARG A 263 -4.24 -13.09 -14.13
CA ARG A 263 -4.30 -14.42 -13.48
C ARG A 263 -3.00 -15.20 -13.59
N ALA A 264 -2.24 -14.97 -14.66
CA ALA A 264 -0.92 -15.55 -14.85
C ALA A 264 0.09 -14.99 -13.85
N LEU A 265 0.07 -13.68 -13.62
CA LEU A 265 0.95 -12.97 -12.70
C LEU A 265 0.57 -13.21 -11.22
N ASN A 266 -0.73 -13.11 -10.91
CA ASN A 266 -1.28 -13.17 -9.57
C ASN A 266 -1.80 -14.57 -9.26
N ASN A 267 -0.87 -15.49 -8.98
CA ASN A 267 -1.19 -16.89 -8.70
C ASN A 267 -0.84 -17.28 -7.25
N ALA A 268 -1.85 -17.67 -6.47
CA ALA A 268 -1.68 -18.06 -5.06
C ALA A 268 -0.72 -19.24 -4.84
N SER A 269 -0.68 -20.21 -5.75
CA SER A 269 0.23 -21.36 -5.65
C SER A 269 1.68 -20.94 -5.89
N MET A 270 1.91 -20.05 -6.86
CA MET A 270 3.20 -19.44 -7.12
C MET A 270 3.67 -18.63 -5.90
N PHE A 271 2.83 -17.75 -5.36
CA PHE A 271 3.16 -16.93 -4.19
C PHE A 271 3.47 -17.81 -2.97
N ALA A 272 2.65 -18.83 -2.73
CA ALA A 272 2.90 -19.78 -1.66
C ALA A 272 4.23 -20.55 -1.84
N HIS A 273 4.63 -20.86 -3.08
CA HIS A 273 5.95 -21.45 -3.35
C HIS A 273 7.08 -20.48 -2.99
N LEU A 274 7.00 -19.22 -3.41
CA LEU A 274 7.99 -18.18 -3.09
C LEU A 274 8.10 -17.97 -1.58
N GLN A 275 6.98 -17.84 -0.88
CA GLN A 275 6.93 -17.71 0.59
C GLN A 275 7.50 -18.94 1.30
N ARG A 276 7.25 -20.17 0.82
CA ARG A 276 7.87 -21.39 1.37
C ARG A 276 9.39 -21.39 1.21
N ARG A 277 9.91 -20.77 0.13
CA ARG A 277 11.34 -20.51 -0.06
C ARG A 277 11.88 -19.36 0.79
N GLY A 278 11.02 -18.66 1.53
CA GLY A 278 11.39 -17.54 2.40
C GLY A 278 11.57 -16.22 1.64
N ILE A 279 10.97 -16.08 0.47
CA ILE A 279 10.96 -14.85 -0.32
C ILE A 279 9.66 -14.10 0.02
N PRO A 280 9.71 -12.91 0.63
CA PRO A 280 8.54 -12.07 0.82
C PRO A 280 7.88 -11.74 -0.52
N VAL A 281 6.55 -11.73 -0.51
CA VAL A 281 5.72 -11.36 -1.65
C VAL A 281 4.92 -10.13 -1.26
N TYR A 282 5.11 -9.03 -1.98
CA TYR A 282 4.35 -7.80 -1.82
C TYR A 282 3.61 -7.50 -3.12
N VAL A 283 2.37 -7.05 -2.97
CA VAL A 283 1.50 -6.74 -4.08
C VAL A 283 1.08 -5.29 -3.94
N TRP A 284 1.18 -4.54 -5.03
CA TRP A 284 0.85 -3.12 -5.10
C TRP A 284 0.08 -2.85 -6.41
N ILE A 285 -0.55 -1.73 -6.64
CA ILE A 285 -1.06 -0.78 -5.65
C ILE A 285 -2.41 -1.33 -5.18
N LEU A 286 -2.69 -1.25 -3.88
CA LEU A 286 -4.00 -1.57 -3.31
C LEU A 286 -4.57 -0.29 -2.71
N ASN A 287 -5.71 0.17 -3.22
CA ASN A 287 -6.28 1.48 -2.93
C ASN A 287 -7.60 1.43 -2.17
N ASN A 288 -8.35 0.33 -2.30
CA ASN A 288 -9.63 0.16 -1.63
C ASN A 288 -9.76 -1.21 -0.95
N GLU A 289 -10.73 -1.33 -0.04
CA GLU A 289 -10.92 -2.52 0.79
C GLU A 289 -11.15 -3.79 -0.04
N GLN A 290 -11.83 -3.71 -1.19
CA GLN A 290 -12.07 -4.87 -2.06
C GLN A 290 -10.77 -5.38 -2.68
N GLU A 291 -9.86 -4.48 -3.07
CA GLU A 291 -8.54 -4.82 -3.60
C GLU A 291 -7.66 -5.45 -2.52
N PHE A 292 -7.65 -4.89 -1.31
CA PHE A 292 -6.99 -5.51 -0.15
C PHE A 292 -7.57 -6.89 0.15
N GLU A 293 -8.89 -7.03 0.14
CA GLU A 293 -9.57 -8.30 0.36
C GLU A 293 -9.21 -9.33 -0.72
N TYR A 294 -9.18 -8.93 -1.99
CA TYR A 294 -8.74 -9.78 -3.10
C TYR A 294 -7.29 -10.25 -2.88
N ALA A 295 -6.36 -9.34 -2.61
CA ALA A 295 -4.96 -9.65 -2.38
C ALA A 295 -4.76 -10.59 -1.16
N PHE A 296 -5.44 -10.32 -0.05
CA PHE A 296 -5.28 -11.12 1.16
C PHE A 296 -6.06 -12.45 1.13
N LYS A 297 -7.31 -12.46 0.64
CA LYS A 297 -8.16 -13.67 0.66
C LYS A 297 -7.83 -14.61 -0.50
N GLN A 298 -7.65 -14.10 -1.72
CA GLN A 298 -7.50 -14.95 -2.91
C GLN A 298 -6.05 -15.30 -3.22
N LEU A 299 -5.12 -14.36 -3.07
CA LEU A 299 -3.73 -14.57 -3.43
C LEU A 299 -2.88 -15.15 -2.27
N SER A 300 -3.46 -15.25 -1.06
CA SER A 300 -2.76 -15.68 0.17
C SER A 300 -1.43 -14.94 0.37
N VAL A 301 -1.40 -13.69 -0.09
CA VAL A 301 -0.30 -12.76 0.16
C VAL A 301 -0.24 -12.57 1.68
N THR A 302 0.96 -12.35 2.18
CA THR A 302 1.25 -12.19 3.61
C THR A 302 0.23 -11.21 4.24
N GLY A 303 -0.78 -11.71 4.97
CA GLY A 303 -1.75 -10.83 5.67
C GLY A 303 -3.20 -11.31 5.89
N LYS A 304 -3.60 -12.51 5.44
CA LYS A 304 -4.98 -13.04 5.64
C LYS A 304 -5.46 -13.16 7.10
N LYS A 305 -4.59 -13.03 8.10
CA LYS A 305 -5.00 -13.02 9.53
C LYS A 305 -5.43 -11.64 10.07
N MET A 306 -5.49 -10.57 9.27
CA MET A 306 -5.29 -9.21 9.84
C MET A 306 -6.36 -8.14 9.73
N ALA A 307 -7.38 -8.23 8.86
CA ALA A 307 -8.57 -7.41 9.08
C ALA A 307 -9.23 -7.79 10.42
N GLN A 308 -9.20 -9.10 10.69
CA GLN A 308 -9.53 -9.67 11.99
C GLN A 308 -8.50 -9.24 13.04
N ALA A 309 -7.19 -9.44 12.86
CA ALA A 309 -6.21 -9.01 13.87
C ALA A 309 -6.10 -7.49 14.12
N ARG A 310 -6.49 -6.61 13.18
CA ARG A 310 -6.53 -5.14 13.39
C ARG A 310 -7.74 -4.76 14.21
N THR A 311 -8.90 -5.36 13.92
CA THR A 311 -10.10 -5.25 14.76
C THR A 311 -9.83 -5.83 16.14
N ASP A 312 -9.21 -7.00 16.20
CA ASP A 312 -8.82 -7.66 17.44
C ASP A 312 -7.81 -6.79 18.20
N ALA A 313 -6.78 -6.23 17.56
CA ALA A 313 -5.80 -5.36 18.21
C ALA A 313 -6.39 -4.04 18.71
N ILE A 314 -7.39 -3.46 18.03
CA ILE A 314 -8.10 -2.26 18.52
C ILE A 314 -8.92 -2.61 19.75
N VAL A 315 -9.68 -3.71 19.69
CA VAL A 315 -10.50 -4.18 20.83
C VAL A 315 -9.61 -4.60 22.01
N ASP A 316 -8.50 -5.30 21.75
CA ASP A 316 -7.52 -5.72 22.76
C ASP A 316 -6.78 -4.50 23.36
N SER A 317 -6.47 -3.50 22.53
CA SER A 317 -5.92 -2.21 22.97
C SER A 317 -6.91 -1.47 23.87
N TRP A 318 -8.20 -1.47 23.56
CA TRP A 318 -9.23 -0.86 24.42
C TRP A 318 -9.40 -1.63 25.72
N ASN A 319 -9.39 -2.97 25.68
CA ASN A 319 -9.37 -3.79 26.89
C ASN A 319 -8.15 -3.50 27.78
N THR A 320 -6.99 -3.27 27.18
CA THR A 320 -5.73 -3.02 27.92
C THR A 320 -5.65 -1.58 28.45
N LYS A 321 -5.95 -0.60 27.61
CA LYS A 321 -5.78 0.84 27.91
C LYS A 321 -6.97 1.42 28.66
N ALA A 322 -8.20 1.11 28.23
CA ALA A 322 -9.42 1.58 28.86
C ALA A 322 -9.92 0.63 29.97
N LYS A 323 -9.24 -0.52 30.20
CA LYS A 323 -9.55 -1.48 31.27
C LYS A 323 -11.03 -1.86 31.33
N LEU A 324 -11.58 -2.29 30.19
CA LEU A 324 -13.02 -2.51 30.04
C LEU A 324 -13.52 -3.76 30.77
N ASN A 325 -12.64 -4.72 31.08
CA ASN A 325 -12.98 -5.98 31.76
C ASN A 325 -14.16 -6.71 31.10
N LEU A 326 -14.11 -6.87 29.78
CA LEU A 326 -15.11 -7.63 29.03
C LEU A 326 -15.02 -9.12 29.38
N THR A 327 -16.16 -9.79 29.45
CA THR A 327 -16.20 -11.26 29.41
C THR A 327 -15.85 -11.75 28.01
N ALA A 328 -15.45 -13.03 27.87
CA ALA A 328 -15.11 -13.60 26.56
C ALA A 328 -16.28 -13.53 25.55
N GLU A 329 -17.52 -13.63 26.03
CA GLU A 329 -18.73 -13.54 25.21
C GLU A 329 -19.02 -12.09 24.78
N GLU A 330 -18.88 -11.12 25.70
CA GLU A 330 -18.98 -9.69 25.40
C GLU A 330 -17.91 -9.26 24.39
N GLU A 331 -16.68 -9.75 24.55
CA GLU A 331 -15.57 -9.47 23.65
C GLU A 331 -15.83 -10.02 22.23
N GLN A 332 -16.35 -11.24 22.13
CA GLN A 332 -16.68 -11.84 20.84
C GLN A 332 -17.81 -11.09 20.13
N HIS A 333 -18.88 -10.71 20.85
CA HIS A 333 -19.97 -9.92 20.28
C HIS A 333 -19.52 -8.51 19.88
N PHE A 334 -18.67 -7.88 20.69
CA PHE A 334 -18.12 -6.57 20.39
C PHE A 334 -17.24 -6.58 19.14
N LYS A 335 -16.36 -7.58 19.00
CA LYS A 335 -15.53 -7.78 17.80
C LYS A 335 -16.37 -7.99 16.54
N ALA A 336 -17.41 -8.82 16.62
CA ALA A 336 -18.31 -9.08 15.50
C ALA A 336 -19.12 -7.84 15.08
N TRP A 337 -19.62 -7.09 16.05
CA TRP A 337 -20.34 -5.83 15.80
C TRP A 337 -19.43 -4.77 15.16
N PHE A 338 -18.24 -4.56 15.72
CA PHE A 338 -17.29 -3.53 15.25
C PHE A 338 -16.86 -3.82 13.80
N HIS A 339 -16.57 -5.08 13.50
CA HIS A 339 -16.23 -5.52 12.15
C HIS A 339 -17.36 -5.20 11.16
N GLY A 340 -18.60 -5.60 11.47
CA GLY A 340 -19.74 -5.33 10.60
C GLY A 340 -20.08 -3.84 10.47
N ALA A 341 -19.83 -3.03 11.50
CA ALA A 341 -20.03 -1.58 11.45
C ALA A 341 -19.01 -0.91 10.52
N ALA A 342 -17.73 -1.29 10.61
CA ALA A 342 -16.66 -0.80 9.75
C ALA A 342 -16.93 -1.13 8.27
N GLU A 343 -17.27 -2.38 7.94
CA GLU A 343 -17.60 -2.81 6.58
C GLU A 343 -18.76 -1.99 5.98
N ARG A 344 -19.83 -1.75 6.76
CA ARG A 344 -20.99 -0.96 6.32
C ARG A 344 -20.62 0.50 6.06
N LEU A 345 -19.78 1.09 6.91
CA LEU A 345 -19.30 2.47 6.75
C LEU A 345 -18.43 2.62 5.51
N THR A 346 -17.50 1.69 5.26
CA THR A 346 -16.64 1.73 4.07
C THR A 346 -17.47 1.58 2.79
N ALA A 347 -18.37 0.59 2.74
CA ALA A 347 -19.24 0.38 1.58
C ALA A 347 -20.10 1.62 1.24
N ARG A 348 -20.61 2.32 2.27
CA ARG A 348 -21.41 3.54 2.08
C ARG A 348 -20.58 4.75 1.66
N ARG A 349 -19.36 4.91 2.20
CA ARG A 349 -18.43 5.95 1.75
C ARG A 349 -18.06 5.74 0.27
N GLN A 350 -17.83 4.50 -0.14
CA GLN A 350 -17.53 4.17 -1.53
C GLN A 350 -18.71 4.48 -2.46
N ALA A 351 -19.93 4.10 -2.09
CA ALA A 351 -21.13 4.44 -2.85
C ALA A 351 -21.33 5.97 -2.96
N GLY A 352 -21.05 6.72 -1.89
CA GLY A 352 -21.10 8.20 -1.92
C GLY A 352 -20.10 8.81 -2.91
N LYS A 353 -18.85 8.31 -2.93
CA LYS A 353 -17.82 8.74 -3.89
C LYS A 353 -18.25 8.51 -5.34
N GLU A 354 -18.87 7.36 -5.63
CA GLU A 354 -19.37 7.03 -6.97
C GLU A 354 -20.49 7.98 -7.42
N VAL A 355 -21.41 8.35 -6.53
CA VAL A 355 -22.48 9.31 -6.85
C VAL A 355 -21.92 10.73 -7.04
N ILE A 356 -20.92 11.14 -6.27
CA ILE A 356 -20.22 12.43 -6.44
C ILE A 356 -19.51 12.49 -7.80
N ALA A 357 -18.82 11.41 -8.19
CA ALA A 357 -18.18 11.34 -9.50
C ALA A 357 -19.19 11.43 -10.67
N GLN A 358 -20.35 10.78 -10.52
CA GLN A 358 -21.45 10.89 -11.51
C GLN A 358 -22.06 12.30 -11.54
N LEU A 359 -22.16 12.97 -10.39
CA LEU A 359 -22.67 14.33 -10.29
C LEU A 359 -21.72 15.31 -10.99
N HIS A 360 -20.41 15.14 -10.80
CA HIS A 360 -19.39 15.93 -11.51
C HIS A 360 -19.55 15.83 -13.03
N ALA A 361 -19.69 14.60 -13.55
CA ALA A 361 -19.91 14.39 -14.99
C ALA A 361 -21.25 14.99 -15.49
N ALA A 362 -22.30 14.98 -14.68
CA ALA A 362 -23.60 15.58 -15.02
C ALA A 362 -23.58 17.12 -15.00
N VAL A 363 -22.70 17.72 -14.18
CA VAL A 363 -22.43 19.15 -14.18
C VAL A 363 -21.68 19.56 -15.45
N GLU A 364 -20.66 18.80 -15.85
CA GLU A 364 -19.91 19.05 -17.09
C GLU A 364 -20.78 18.92 -18.35
N SER A 365 -21.72 17.98 -18.36
CA SER A 365 -22.66 17.78 -19.48
C SER A 365 -23.89 18.69 -19.44
N ASN A 366 -24.00 19.56 -18.42
CA ASN A 366 -25.13 20.46 -18.18
C ASN A 366 -26.51 19.76 -18.16
N ASP A 367 -26.56 18.52 -17.67
CA ASP A 367 -27.77 17.70 -17.59
C ASP A 367 -28.50 17.93 -16.26
N SER A 368 -29.35 18.96 -16.23
CA SER A 368 -30.06 19.39 -15.01
C SER A 368 -30.96 18.31 -14.39
N ALA A 369 -31.55 17.42 -15.20
CA ALA A 369 -32.40 16.35 -14.70
C ALA A 369 -31.60 15.30 -13.95
N LYS A 370 -30.43 14.94 -14.49
CA LYS A 370 -29.51 13.97 -13.87
C LYS A 370 -28.81 14.54 -12.63
N GLN A 371 -28.53 15.84 -12.61
CA GLN A 371 -28.00 16.53 -11.42
C GLN A 371 -28.97 16.43 -10.24
N GLU A 372 -30.27 16.73 -10.45
CA GLU A 372 -31.27 16.66 -9.38
C GLU A 372 -31.48 15.22 -8.88
N GLU A 373 -31.47 14.22 -9.78
CA GLU A 373 -31.53 12.79 -9.40
C GLU A 373 -30.35 12.38 -8.51
N LEU A 374 -29.13 12.78 -8.87
CA LEU A 374 -27.91 12.42 -8.15
C LEU A 374 -27.81 13.16 -6.81
N LEU A 375 -28.25 14.42 -6.73
CA LEU A 375 -28.37 15.16 -5.48
C LEU A 375 -29.38 14.50 -4.53
N GLN A 376 -30.50 13.99 -5.03
CA GLN A 376 -31.45 13.21 -4.23
C GLN A 376 -30.85 11.89 -3.74
N LYS A 377 -30.11 11.17 -4.59
CA LYS A 377 -29.38 9.96 -4.18
C LYS A 377 -28.33 10.24 -3.11
N LEU A 378 -27.61 11.36 -3.20
CA LEU A 378 -26.68 11.81 -2.17
C LEU A 378 -27.39 12.11 -0.86
N ARG A 379 -28.47 12.91 -0.90
CA ARG A 379 -29.29 13.23 0.29
C ARG A 379 -29.82 11.96 0.96
N GLU A 380 -30.33 11.02 0.19
CA GLU A 380 -30.80 9.73 0.70
C GLU A 380 -29.66 8.86 1.26
N GLY A 381 -28.48 8.90 0.62
CA GLY A 381 -27.26 8.27 1.12
C GLY A 381 -26.82 8.85 2.47
N PHE A 382 -26.83 10.18 2.61
CA PHE A 382 -26.54 10.88 3.87
C PHE A 382 -27.58 10.57 4.94
N ARG A 383 -28.86 10.52 4.59
CA ARG A 383 -29.95 10.12 5.51
C ARG A 383 -29.76 8.69 6.01
N LYS A 384 -29.48 7.75 5.12
CA LYS A 384 -29.20 6.34 5.47
C LYS A 384 -27.90 6.17 6.27
N LEU A 385 -26.90 7.02 6.03
CA LEU A 385 -25.69 7.10 6.86
C LEU A 385 -26.05 7.51 8.29
N SER A 386 -26.87 8.56 8.46
CA SER A 386 -27.39 8.98 9.76
C SER A 386 -28.21 7.89 10.45
N GLU A 387 -29.16 7.26 9.76
CA GLU A 387 -29.97 6.16 10.32
C GLU A 387 -29.16 4.89 10.64
N GLY A 388 -28.09 4.64 9.89
CA GLY A 388 -27.18 3.53 10.18
C GLY A 388 -26.24 3.83 11.34
N ARG A 389 -25.92 5.11 11.55
CA ARG A 389 -25.14 5.58 12.70
C ARG A 389 -25.95 5.45 13.99
N GLU A 390 -27.20 5.91 14.00
CA GLU A 390 -28.09 5.75 15.15
C GLU A 390 -28.26 4.28 15.52
N ARG A 391 -28.54 3.41 14.53
CA ARG A 391 -28.59 1.97 14.75
C ARG A 391 -27.28 1.37 15.27
N ALA A 392 -26.13 1.87 14.80
CA ALA A 392 -24.84 1.38 15.29
C ALA A 392 -24.62 1.79 16.76
N LEU A 393 -25.02 3.00 17.15
CA LEU A 393 -24.98 3.48 18.53
C LEU A 393 -25.95 2.70 19.43
N ASP A 394 -27.15 2.39 18.96
CA ASP A 394 -28.11 1.54 19.69
C ASP A 394 -27.55 0.14 19.95
N GLU A 395 -26.88 -0.46 18.96
CA GLU A 395 -26.23 -1.76 19.13
C GLU A 395 -24.98 -1.67 20.01
N PHE A 396 -24.20 -0.59 19.91
CA PHE A 396 -23.08 -0.32 20.82
C PHE A 396 -23.56 -0.21 22.28
N ASP A 397 -24.70 0.45 22.49
CA ASP A 397 -25.32 0.63 23.80
C ASP A 397 -25.91 -0.66 24.39
N LYS A 398 -26.25 -1.64 23.53
CA LYS A 398 -26.68 -2.98 23.95
C LYS A 398 -25.51 -3.89 24.33
N ILE A 399 -24.33 -3.69 23.71
CA ILE A 399 -23.16 -4.58 23.91
C ILE A 399 -22.35 -4.20 25.14
N LEU A 400 -22.14 -2.90 25.39
CA LEU A 400 -21.28 -2.42 26.47
C LEU A 400 -22.09 -1.77 27.59
N ARG A 401 -21.67 -1.91 28.86
CA ARG A 401 -22.26 -1.19 29.99
C ARG A 401 -21.91 0.31 29.96
N PRO A 402 -22.73 1.19 30.56
CA PRO A 402 -22.45 2.63 30.61
C PRO A 402 -21.05 2.97 31.14
N GLU A 403 -20.56 2.27 32.17
CA GLU A 403 -19.23 2.52 32.74
C GLU A 403 -18.10 2.14 31.78
N GLN A 404 -18.30 1.13 30.92
CA GLN A 404 -17.32 0.73 29.90
C GLN A 404 -17.26 1.74 28.76
N ARG A 405 -18.43 2.22 28.32
CA ARG A 405 -18.51 3.27 27.28
C ARG A 405 -17.84 4.56 27.75
N ALA A 406 -18.07 4.98 29.00
CA ALA A 406 -17.41 6.14 29.60
C ALA A 406 -15.87 6.00 29.63
N ARG A 407 -15.34 4.80 29.92
CA ARG A 407 -13.89 4.54 29.92
C ARG A 407 -13.27 4.65 28.52
N ILE A 408 -13.97 4.19 27.48
CA ILE A 408 -13.51 4.33 26.09
C ILE A 408 -13.36 5.81 25.73
N VAL A 409 -14.39 6.62 26.03
CA VAL A 409 -14.40 8.06 25.74
C VAL A 409 -13.27 8.79 26.50
N VAL A 410 -13.10 8.53 27.80
CA VAL A 410 -12.01 9.13 28.60
C VAL A 410 -10.64 8.74 28.06
N CYS A 411 -10.44 7.46 27.69
CA CYS A 411 -9.19 6.99 27.11
C CYS A 411 -8.89 7.64 25.76
N ALA A 412 -9.91 7.84 24.91
CA ALA A 412 -9.76 8.50 23.61
C ALA A 412 -9.36 9.98 23.77
N VAL A 413 -10.01 10.70 24.70
CA VAL A 413 -9.68 12.09 25.06
C VAL A 413 -8.23 12.21 25.58
N GLN A 414 -7.81 11.27 26.43
CA GLN A 414 -6.46 11.29 26.98
C GLN A 414 -5.38 11.01 25.92
N GLN A 415 -5.63 10.06 25.00
CA GLN A 415 -4.73 9.81 23.87
C GLN A 415 -4.64 10.99 22.90
N ALA A 416 -5.75 11.70 22.65
CA ALA A 416 -5.74 12.91 21.85
C ALA A 416 -4.86 13.99 22.48
N LYS A 417 -4.95 14.17 23.80
CA LYS A 417 -4.11 15.11 24.55
C LYS A 417 -2.62 14.74 24.51
N GLU A 418 -2.29 13.46 24.65
CA GLU A 418 -0.90 12.96 24.60
C GLU A 418 -0.28 13.07 23.19
N SER A 419 -1.10 13.07 22.14
CA SER A 419 -0.67 13.21 20.74
C SER A 419 -0.69 14.65 20.22
N GLY A 420 -0.92 15.64 21.08
CA GLY A 420 -0.96 17.06 20.71
C GLY A 420 -2.18 17.46 19.87
N ARG A 421 -3.23 16.63 19.81
CA ARG A 421 -4.47 16.97 19.13
C ARG A 421 -5.31 17.90 20.00
N PRO A 422 -5.93 18.97 19.44
CA PRO A 422 -6.81 19.85 20.20
C PRO A 422 -8.00 19.07 20.74
N VAL A 423 -8.15 19.10 22.07
CA VAL A 423 -9.14 18.29 22.80
C VAL A 423 -10.53 18.90 22.66
N GLU A 424 -10.61 20.21 22.49
CA GLU A 424 -11.84 20.98 22.30
C GLU A 424 -12.56 20.53 21.03
N HIS A 425 -11.83 20.30 19.94
CA HIS A 425 -12.38 19.82 18.68
C HIS A 425 -12.89 18.37 18.76
N LEU A 426 -12.28 17.54 19.62
CA LEU A 426 -12.72 16.17 19.89
C LEU A 426 -13.98 16.17 20.76
N ILE A 427 -14.04 17.02 21.78
CA ILE A 427 -15.22 17.18 22.64
C ILE A 427 -16.39 17.77 21.85
N ASP A 428 -16.15 18.77 20.99
CA ASP A 428 -17.16 19.33 20.11
C ASP A 428 -17.63 18.31 19.06
N SER A 429 -16.72 17.50 18.51
CA SER A 429 -17.11 16.36 17.63
C SER A 429 -17.97 15.36 18.40
N LEU A 430 -17.57 14.94 19.60
CA LEU A 430 -18.30 14.01 20.46
C LEU A 430 -19.68 14.53 20.88
N LEU A 431 -19.81 15.84 21.15
CA LEU A 431 -21.05 16.48 21.59
C LEU A 431 -21.98 16.87 20.44
N GLN A 432 -21.44 17.25 19.28
CA GLN A 432 -22.27 17.64 18.13
C GLN A 432 -22.66 16.44 17.27
N THR A 433 -21.87 15.37 17.26
CA THR A 433 -22.17 14.16 16.49
C THR A 433 -21.29 12.99 16.93
N GLY A 434 -21.82 11.95 17.61
CA GLY A 434 -21.09 10.75 18.06
C GLY A 434 -20.08 10.16 17.07
N ASP A 435 -18.86 10.68 17.07
CA ASP A 435 -17.77 10.38 16.16
C ASP A 435 -17.01 9.17 16.74
N THR A 436 -17.08 8.05 16.01
CA THR A 436 -16.48 6.76 16.39
C THR A 436 -15.26 6.43 15.54
N ASN A 437 -14.55 7.43 15.01
CA ASN A 437 -13.22 7.22 14.45
C ASN A 437 -12.21 6.90 15.56
#